data_AF-A0A2N5KBF3-F1
#
_entry.id   AF-A0A2N5KBF3-F1
#
_cell.length_a   1.000
_cell.length_b   1.000
_cell.length_c   1.000
_cell.angle_alpha   90.00
_cell.angle_beta   90.00
_cell.angle_gamma   90.00
#
_symmetry.space_group_name_H-M   'P 1'
#
loop_
_entity.id
_entity.type
_entity.pdbx_description
1 polymer ?
#
loop_
_entity_poly.entity_id
_entity_poly.type
_entity_poly.pdbx_seq_one_letter_code
_entity_poly.pdbx_strand_id
1 'polypeptide(L)'
;MNPGPMSRKPKRQKTYLQHLKQKGSEQCNFCKFKDNPAEVVADHRLFWITTNLFPYDMWDNQGVETHLMIVPKRHVQAIGDFTNAESKEFLALVSLYEENGFSLYLRAPTNSSKSIPHQHSHLIRTDNKHYSFMFYMSKPHINLMK
;
A
#
# COMPACT_ATOMS: atom_id res chain seq x y z
N MET A 1 6.29 -4.22 -14.52
CA MET A 1 5.75 -5.17 -13.52
C MET A 1 4.38 -5.59 -13.98
N ASN A 2 4.18 -6.89 -14.21
CA ASN A 2 2.89 -7.44 -14.64
C ASN A 2 1.91 -7.49 -13.47
N PRO A 3 0.60 -7.44 -13.74
CA PRO A 3 -0.41 -7.50 -12.70
C PRO A 3 -0.47 -8.94 -12.20
N GLY A 4 0.12 -9.19 -11.03
CA GLY A 4 -0.18 -10.39 -10.26
C GLY A 4 -1.59 -10.29 -9.67
N PRO A 5 -1.92 -11.02 -8.59
CA PRO A 5 -3.21 -10.90 -7.89
C PRO A 5 -3.51 -9.48 -7.37
N MET A 6 -2.53 -8.57 -7.48
CA MET A 6 -2.67 -7.14 -7.22
C MET A 6 -2.51 -6.36 -8.52
N SER A 7 -3.55 -5.65 -8.95
CA SER A 7 -3.51 -4.92 -10.22
C SER A 7 -4.19 -3.55 -10.16
N ARG A 8 -3.86 -2.72 -11.15
CA ARG A 8 -4.53 -1.44 -11.42
C ARG A 8 -5.06 -1.46 -12.84
N LYS A 9 -6.20 -0.82 -13.06
CA LYS A 9 -6.75 -0.55 -14.40
C LYS A 9 -5.73 0.26 -15.21
N PRO A 10 -5.67 0.06 -16.54
CA PRO A 10 -4.64 0.67 -17.40
C PRO A 10 -4.49 2.19 -17.23
N LYS A 11 -5.60 2.92 -17.10
CA LYS A 11 -5.59 4.39 -16.91
C LYS A 11 -4.87 4.79 -15.61
N ARG A 12 -5.21 4.15 -14.48
CA ARG A 12 -4.57 4.40 -13.17
C ARG A 12 -3.10 3.98 -13.19
N GLN A 13 -2.80 2.84 -13.82
CA GLN A 13 -1.43 2.38 -13.98
C GLN A 13 -0.58 3.38 -14.79
N LYS A 14 -1.13 3.96 -15.87
CA LYS A 14 -0.46 5.00 -16.65
C LYS A 14 -0.16 6.24 -15.81
N THR A 15 -1.13 6.73 -15.04
CA THR A 15 -0.94 7.88 -14.14
C THR A 15 0.12 7.60 -13.07
N TYR A 16 0.10 6.41 -12.46
CA TYR A 16 1.14 5.98 -11.50
C TYR A 16 2.54 5.98 -12.13
N LEU A 17 2.68 5.41 -13.33
CA LEU A 17 3.96 5.39 -14.04
C LEU A 17 4.44 6.79 -14.43
N GLN A 18 3.53 7.70 -14.79
CA GLN A 18 3.86 9.11 -15.03
C GLN A 18 4.35 9.80 -13.77
N HIS A 19 3.67 9.58 -12.64
CA HIS A 19 4.10 10.11 -11.34
C HIS A 19 5.49 9.61 -10.94
N LEU A 20 5.79 8.32 -11.15
CA LEU A 20 7.12 7.77 -10.88
C LEU A 20 8.23 8.40 -11.74
N LYS A 21 7.94 8.74 -13.01
CA LYS A 21 8.91 9.40 -13.91
C LYS A 21 9.19 10.86 -13.51
N GLN A 22 8.22 11.53 -12.89
CA GLN A 22 8.34 12.92 -12.44
C GLN A 22 9.01 13.03 -11.07
N LYS A 23 9.31 11.90 -10.41
CA LYS A 23 9.87 11.86 -9.07
C LYS A 23 11.36 12.26 -9.11
N GLY A 24 11.62 13.55 -8.90
CA GLY A 24 12.95 14.16 -8.89
C GLY A 24 13.41 14.70 -7.53
N SER A 25 12.66 14.48 -6.44
CA SER A 25 13.05 14.99 -5.12
C SER A 25 13.58 13.90 -4.20
N GLU A 26 14.76 14.11 -3.62
CA GLU A 26 15.37 13.26 -2.59
C GLU A 26 14.53 13.18 -1.29
N GLN A 27 13.55 14.06 -1.13
CA GLN A 27 12.77 14.19 0.09
C GLN A 27 11.58 13.21 0.15
N CYS A 28 11.41 12.55 1.29
CA CYS A 28 10.33 11.59 1.52
C CYS A 28 8.95 12.27 1.55
N ASN A 29 8.02 11.79 0.70
CA ASN A 29 6.64 12.31 0.63
C ASN A 29 5.89 12.22 1.96
N PHE A 30 6.04 11.10 2.69
CA PHE A 30 5.33 10.90 3.96
C PHE A 30 5.81 11.82 5.08
N CYS A 31 7.10 12.21 5.07
CA CYS A 31 7.61 13.16 6.05
C CYS A 31 6.96 14.55 5.92
N LYS A 32 6.38 14.88 4.76
CA LYS A 32 5.69 16.15 4.50
C LYS A 32 4.24 16.18 4.94
N PHE A 33 3.67 15.06 5.40
CA PHE A 33 2.26 15.02 5.83
C PHE A 33 1.96 15.98 6.98
N LYS A 34 2.96 16.30 7.82
CA LYS A 34 2.83 17.31 8.87
C LYS A 34 2.45 18.70 8.32
N ASP A 35 2.91 19.02 7.11
CA ASP A 35 2.75 20.33 6.49
C ASP A 35 1.60 20.34 5.46
N ASN A 36 1.12 19.16 5.04
CA ASN A 36 0.04 19.02 4.06
C ASN A 36 -0.83 17.78 4.35
N PRO A 37 -1.88 17.92 5.19
CA PRO A 37 -2.66 16.80 5.70
C PRO A 37 -3.79 16.33 4.77
N ALA A 38 -3.92 16.86 3.54
CA ALA A 38 -5.08 16.61 2.69
C ALA A 38 -5.33 15.11 2.38
N GLU A 39 -4.29 14.28 2.50
CA GLU A 39 -4.35 12.82 2.25
C GLU A 39 -4.42 11.98 3.54
N VAL A 40 -4.40 12.63 4.71
CA VAL A 40 -4.47 12.00 6.03
C VAL A 40 -5.94 11.84 6.41
N VAL A 41 -6.38 10.59 6.52
CA VAL A 41 -7.73 10.20 6.94
C VAL A 41 -7.86 10.24 8.46
N ALA A 42 -6.81 9.84 9.17
CA ALA A 42 -6.76 9.89 10.63
C ALA A 42 -5.35 10.17 11.11
N ASP A 43 -5.23 11.03 12.13
CA ASP A 43 -3.98 11.37 12.78
C ASP A 43 -3.94 10.73 14.17
N HIS A 44 -3.12 9.68 14.33
CA HIS A 44 -2.86 9.04 15.62
C HIS A 44 -1.57 9.58 16.23
N ARG A 45 -1.24 9.18 17.45
CA ARG A 45 -0.10 9.75 18.17
C ARG A 45 1.22 9.50 17.44
N LEU A 46 1.45 8.29 16.96
CA LEU A 46 2.70 7.86 16.31
C LEU A 46 2.54 7.51 14.83
N PHE A 47 1.31 7.42 14.34
CA PHE A 47 1.01 6.99 12.97
C PHE A 47 -0.01 7.92 12.31
N TRP A 48 0.08 8.01 10.99
CA TRP A 48 -0.97 8.51 10.13
C TRP A 48 -1.69 7.34 9.45
N ILE A 49 -3.00 7.50 9.27
CA ILE A 49 -3.77 6.72 8.30
C ILE A 49 -3.99 7.60 7.08
N THR A 50 -3.65 7.10 5.90
CA THR A 50 -3.69 7.85 4.64
C THR A 50 -4.36 7.03 3.55
N THR A 51 -5.06 7.69 2.63
CA THR A 51 -5.49 7.05 1.38
C THR A 51 -4.28 6.80 0.48
N ASN A 52 -4.22 5.64 -0.16
CA ASN A 52 -3.23 5.43 -1.22
C ASN A 52 -3.61 6.24 -2.47
N LEU A 53 -2.76 7.19 -2.88
CA LEU A 53 -2.94 7.98 -4.11
C LEU A 53 -3.12 7.14 -5.38
N PHE A 54 -2.51 5.96 -5.40
CA PHE A 54 -2.60 5.01 -6.50
C PHE A 54 -3.13 3.70 -5.95
N PRO A 55 -4.42 3.62 -5.57
CA PRO A 55 -4.98 2.41 -4.99
C PRO A 55 -4.96 1.28 -6.01
N TYR A 56 -5.01 0.04 -5.53
CA TYR A 56 -5.26 -1.11 -6.39
C TYR A 56 -6.72 -1.14 -6.82
N ASP A 57 -6.98 -1.75 -7.96
CA ASP A 57 -8.33 -2.07 -8.41
C ASP A 57 -8.68 -3.53 -8.08
N MET A 58 -7.67 -4.43 -8.09
CA MET A 58 -7.80 -5.83 -7.68
C MET A 58 -6.75 -6.17 -6.63
N TRP A 59 -7.12 -7.00 -5.66
CA TRP A 59 -6.24 -7.61 -4.67
C TRP A 59 -6.79 -9.00 -4.31
N ASP A 60 -5.95 -10.02 -4.33
CA ASP A 60 -6.31 -11.41 -4.03
C ASP A 60 -7.52 -11.93 -4.83
N ASN A 61 -7.55 -11.61 -6.14
CA ASN A 61 -8.66 -11.93 -7.06
C ASN A 61 -10.03 -11.36 -6.65
N GLN A 62 -10.04 -10.33 -5.82
CA GLN A 62 -11.24 -9.59 -5.41
C GLN A 62 -11.11 -8.11 -5.80
N GLY A 63 -12.25 -7.42 -5.95
CA GLY A 63 -12.28 -6.00 -6.23
C GLY A 63 -11.87 -5.22 -4.98
N VAL A 64 -11.03 -4.20 -5.12
CA VAL A 64 -10.63 -3.35 -4.00
C VAL A 64 -11.63 -2.21 -3.83
N GLU A 65 -12.32 -2.17 -2.70
CA GLU A 65 -13.22 -1.08 -2.33
C GLU A 65 -12.47 0.08 -1.71
N THR A 66 -11.51 -0.22 -0.83
CA THR A 66 -10.79 0.80 -0.07
C THR A 66 -9.34 0.38 0.12
N HIS A 67 -8.42 1.31 -0.09
CA HIS A 67 -6.99 1.09 0.07
C HIS A 67 -6.38 2.24 0.87
N LEU A 68 -6.11 1.96 2.14
CA LEU A 68 -5.46 2.87 3.07
C LEU A 68 -4.02 2.41 3.35
N MET A 69 -3.26 3.24 4.04
CA MET A 69 -1.92 2.93 4.51
C MET A 69 -1.77 3.40 5.96
N ILE A 70 -1.16 2.57 6.80
CA ILE A 70 -0.62 2.96 8.11
C ILE A 70 0.83 3.40 7.88
N VAL A 71 1.14 4.64 8.24
CA VAL A 71 2.46 5.25 8.02
C VAL A 71 2.98 5.82 9.35
N PRO A 72 4.15 5.41 9.85
CA PRO A 72 4.72 5.99 11.05
C PRO A 72 5.08 7.46 10.80
N LYS A 73 4.93 8.29 11.83
CA LYS A 73 5.37 9.69 11.77
C LYS A 73 6.88 9.80 11.68
N ARG A 74 7.59 8.89 12.36
CA ARG A 74 9.04 8.78 12.32
C ARG A 74 9.47 8.05 11.06
N HIS A 75 10.46 8.61 10.37
CA HIS A 75 11.03 7.98 9.18
C HIS A 75 11.81 6.72 9.55
N VAL A 76 11.22 5.55 9.29
CA VAL A 76 11.83 4.22 9.42
C VAL A 76 11.54 3.40 8.18
N GLN A 77 12.31 2.34 7.92
CA GLN A 77 12.14 1.55 6.68
C GLN A 77 11.50 0.20 6.91
N ALA A 78 11.60 -0.36 8.12
CA ALA A 78 11.05 -1.65 8.50
C ALA A 78 10.24 -1.56 9.80
N ILE A 79 9.33 -2.51 10.00
CA ILE A 79 8.62 -2.69 11.29
C ILE A 79 9.61 -3.04 12.40
N GLY A 80 10.69 -3.75 12.08
CA GLY A 80 11.76 -4.07 13.05
C GLY A 80 12.48 -2.83 13.61
N ASP A 81 12.32 -1.67 12.96
CA ASP A 81 12.90 -0.41 13.45
C ASP A 81 11.98 0.31 14.44
N PHE A 82 10.76 -0.19 14.67
CA PHE A 82 9.78 0.44 15.57
C PHE A 82 10.26 0.40 17.03
N THR A 83 10.04 1.51 17.74
CA THR A 83 10.11 1.55 19.19
C THR A 83 8.98 0.73 19.81
N ASN A 84 9.09 0.35 21.08
CA ASN A 84 8.02 -0.38 21.78
C ASN A 84 6.67 0.36 21.74
N ALA A 85 6.68 1.69 21.82
CA ALA A 85 5.48 2.50 21.74
C ALA A 85 4.86 2.48 20.34
N GLU A 86 5.69 2.53 19.29
CA GLU A 86 5.23 2.41 17.90
C GLU A 86 4.69 1.00 17.63
N SER A 87 5.35 -0.06 18.09
CA SER A 87 4.88 -1.44 17.93
C SER A 87 3.52 -1.68 18.59
N LYS A 88 3.32 -1.15 19.80
CA LYS A 88 2.03 -1.26 20.51
C LYS A 88 0.92 -0.52 19.77
N GLU A 89 1.17 0.70 19.33
CA GLU A 89 0.18 1.50 18.59
C GLU A 89 -0.10 0.92 17.20
N PHE A 90 0.92 0.43 16.51
CA PHE A 90 0.77 -0.27 15.23
C PHE A 90 -0.13 -1.49 15.36
N LEU A 91 0.11 -2.35 16.36
CA LEU A 91 -0.72 -3.53 16.59
C LEU A 91 -2.18 -3.16 16.92
N ALA A 92 -2.38 -2.12 17.73
CA ALA A 92 -3.73 -1.62 18.02
C ALA A 92 -4.45 -1.12 16.76
N LEU A 93 -3.74 -0.43 15.86
CA LEU A 93 -4.29 0.01 14.57
C LEU A 93 -4.60 -1.18 13.66
N VAL A 94 -3.70 -2.18 13.59
CA VAL A 94 -3.95 -3.40 12.80
C VAL A 94 -5.22 -4.09 13.30
N SER A 95 -5.35 -4.32 14.61
CA SER A 95 -6.55 -4.92 15.21
C SER A 95 -7.81 -4.14 14.87
N LEU A 96 -7.78 -2.81 15.03
CA LEU A 96 -8.91 -1.94 14.73
C LEU A 96 -9.36 -2.06 13.27
N TYR A 97 -8.42 -2.02 12.32
CA TYR A 97 -8.78 -2.08 10.89
C TYR A 97 -9.15 -3.50 10.43
N GLU A 98 -8.56 -4.53 11.03
CA GLU A 98 -8.96 -5.93 10.81
C GLU A 98 -10.42 -6.17 11.22
N GLU A 99 -10.84 -5.68 12.40
CA GLU A 99 -12.24 -5.73 12.85
C GLU A 99 -13.20 -5.01 11.88
N ASN A 100 -12.69 -4.03 11.12
CA ASN A 100 -13.44 -3.30 10.09
C ASN A 100 -13.33 -3.90 8.67
N GLY A 101 -12.80 -5.13 8.56
CA GLY A 101 -12.74 -5.91 7.32
C GLY A 101 -11.55 -5.58 6.41
N PHE A 102 -10.49 -4.94 6.93
CA PHE A 102 -9.28 -4.69 6.15
C PHE A 102 -8.26 -5.82 6.34
N SER A 103 -7.63 -6.24 5.24
CA SER A 103 -6.44 -7.07 5.26
C SER A 103 -5.16 -6.24 5.30
N LEU A 104 -4.15 -6.72 6.01
CA LEU A 104 -2.84 -6.10 6.12
C LEU A 104 -1.86 -6.67 5.08
N TYR A 105 -1.15 -5.79 4.37
CA TYR A 105 -0.09 -6.18 3.45
C TYR A 105 1.12 -5.23 3.56
N LEU A 106 2.33 -5.78 3.62
CA LEU A 106 3.56 -5.01 3.79
C LEU A 106 4.67 -5.51 2.86
N ARG A 107 5.59 -4.60 2.51
CA ARG A 107 6.78 -4.91 1.72
C ARG A 107 8.04 -4.67 2.53
N ALA A 108 8.91 -5.68 2.53
CA ALA A 108 10.26 -5.59 3.10
C ALA A 108 11.06 -4.45 2.45
N PRO A 109 12.02 -3.83 3.16
CA PRO A 109 12.89 -2.79 2.59
C PRO A 109 13.64 -3.23 1.33
N THR A 110 14.04 -4.51 1.28
CA THR A 110 14.78 -5.11 0.16
C THR A 110 13.91 -5.43 -1.06
N ASN A 111 12.59 -5.25 -0.95
CA ASN A 111 11.68 -5.54 -2.06
C ASN A 111 11.74 -4.41 -3.09
N SER A 112 12.18 -4.72 -4.31
CA SER A 112 12.31 -3.77 -5.43
C SER A 112 11.00 -3.11 -5.87
N SER A 113 9.85 -3.66 -5.46
CA SER A 113 8.52 -3.08 -5.70
C SER A 113 8.12 -2.04 -4.64
N LYS A 114 8.92 -1.83 -3.59
CA LYS A 114 8.72 -0.78 -2.60
C LYS A 114 9.22 0.54 -3.18
N SER A 115 8.29 1.47 -3.45
CA SER A 115 8.59 2.72 -4.18
C SER A 115 9.01 3.89 -3.29
N ILE A 116 8.86 3.76 -1.98
CA ILE A 116 9.21 4.78 -0.99
C ILE A 116 10.00 4.08 0.13
N PRO A 117 11.25 4.52 0.41
CA PRO A 117 12.08 3.98 1.49
C PRO A 117 11.65 4.57 2.85
N HIS A 118 10.37 4.46 3.16
CA HIS A 118 9.75 4.77 4.44
C HIS A 118 8.65 3.73 4.62
N GLN A 119 8.60 3.08 5.77
CA GLN A 119 7.65 2.06 6.12
C GLN A 119 6.23 2.56 5.91
N HIS A 120 5.44 1.75 5.21
CA HIS A 120 4.01 1.95 5.04
C HIS A 120 3.41 0.55 4.92
N SER A 121 2.38 0.30 5.72
CA SER A 121 1.65 -0.97 5.70
C SER A 121 0.31 -0.71 5.03
N HIS A 122 0.00 -1.48 3.99
CA HIS A 122 -1.24 -1.38 3.24
C HIS A 122 -2.38 -2.01 4.04
N LEU A 123 -3.49 -1.29 4.12
CA LEU A 123 -4.78 -1.78 4.60
C LEU A 123 -5.72 -1.83 3.41
N ILE A 124 -6.17 -3.04 3.06
CA ILE A 124 -6.98 -3.27 1.86
C ILE A 124 -8.29 -3.90 2.27
N ARG A 125 -9.41 -3.24 1.96
CA ARG A 125 -10.74 -3.84 2.06
C ARG A 125 -11.26 -4.13 0.66
N THR A 126 -11.76 -5.33 0.48
CA THR A 126 -12.27 -5.84 -0.80
C THR A 126 -13.79 -5.90 -0.81
N ASP A 127 -14.35 -6.09 -2.01
CA ASP A 127 -15.78 -6.33 -2.22
C ASP A 127 -16.22 -7.76 -1.84
N ASN A 128 -15.29 -8.58 -1.37
CA ASN A 128 -15.45 -10.02 -1.09
C ASN A 128 -16.02 -10.83 -2.28
N LYS A 129 -15.98 -10.29 -3.50
CA LYS A 129 -16.42 -10.98 -4.71
C LYS A 129 -15.23 -11.63 -5.37
N HIS A 130 -15.19 -12.96 -5.32
CA HIS A 130 -14.11 -13.71 -5.94
C HIS A 130 -14.34 -13.85 -7.44
N TYR A 131 -13.42 -13.32 -8.25
CA TYR A 131 -13.49 -13.45 -9.71
C TYR A 131 -12.78 -14.74 -10.12
N SER A 132 -13.55 -15.74 -10.58
CA SER A 132 -13.04 -17.05 -10.97
C SER A 132 -12.27 -17.06 -12.31
N PHE A 133 -12.42 -16.01 -13.12
CA PHE A 133 -11.73 -15.87 -14.40
C PHE A 133 -11.23 -14.43 -14.57
N MET A 134 -9.93 -14.27 -14.78
CA MET A 134 -9.32 -12.97 -15.06
C MET A 134 -8.30 -13.09 -16.18
N PHE A 135 -8.55 -12.39 -17.28
CA PHE A 135 -7.71 -12.44 -18.46
C PHE A 135 -6.69 -11.29 -18.45
N TYR A 136 -5.43 -11.61 -18.18
CA TYR A 136 -4.33 -10.64 -18.19
C TYR A 136 -3.57 -10.70 -19.52
N MET A 137 -3.81 -9.74 -20.42
CA MET A 137 -2.96 -9.55 -21.61
C MET A 137 -1.69 -8.79 -21.22
N SER A 138 -0.75 -9.50 -20.61
CA SER A 138 0.67 -9.14 -20.66
C SER A 138 1.41 -10.24 -21.41
N LYS A 139 2.57 -9.96 -22.02
CA LYS A 139 3.37 -10.96 -22.79
C LYS A 139 3.27 -12.35 -22.14
N PRO A 140 2.94 -13.42 -22.89
CA PRO A 140 2.42 -14.67 -22.33
C PRO A 140 3.37 -15.23 -21.26
N HIS A 141 2.83 -15.49 -20.07
CA HIS A 141 3.53 -16.23 -19.01
C HIS A 141 3.11 -17.69 -19.09
N ILE A 142 3.95 -18.53 -19.65
CA ILE A 142 3.85 -19.98 -19.45
C ILE A 142 4.64 -20.28 -18.17
N ASN A 143 3.96 -20.30 -17.02
CA ASN A 143 4.53 -20.80 -15.78
C ASN A 143 4.27 -22.31 -15.72
N LEU A 144 5.23 -23.09 -16.20
CA LEU A 144 5.27 -24.52 -15.91
C LEU A 144 5.82 -24.70 -14.50
N MET A 145 4.94 -24.89 -13.53
CA MET A 145 5.34 -25.35 -12.20
C MET A 145 5.80 -26.81 -12.32
N LYS A 146 7.01 -27.10 -11.81
CA LYS A 146 7.48 -28.48 -11.61
C LYS A 146 6.95 -29.01 -10.29
#